data_AF-A0A0N0M950-F1
#
_entry.id   AF-A0A0N0M950-F1
#
_cell.length_a   1.000
_cell.length_b   1.000
_cell.length_c   1.000
_cell.angle_alpha   90.00
_cell.angle_beta   90.00
_cell.angle_gamma   90.00
#
_symmetry.space_group_name_H-M   'P 1'
#
loop_
_entity.id
_entity.type
_entity.pdbx_description
1 polymer ?
#
loop_
_entity_poly.entity_id
_entity_poly.type
_entity_poly.pdbx_seq_one_letter_code
_entity_poly.pdbx_strand_id
1 'polypeptide(L)'
;MARRSIEERLAQLDAQRKTLQARLGRQERANDTRRKVLLGALVLQRLETSKDAEFVDRLRAWLKRELPGFLTREGDRTLFPELIALSADEKAAVAFQAAGGSAAAGERA
;
A
#
# COMPACT_ATOMS: atom_id res chain seq x y z
N MET A 1 7.74 56.23 -22.72
CA MET A 1 8.04 55.02 -21.92
C MET A 1 6.74 54.40 -21.46
N ALA A 2 6.32 53.33 -22.12
CA ALA A 2 4.95 52.81 -22.10
C ALA A 2 4.52 52.34 -20.70
N ARG A 3 3.49 52.98 -20.15
CA ARG A 3 2.68 52.41 -19.07
C ARG A 3 1.96 51.21 -19.67
N ARG A 4 2.45 49.98 -19.40
CA ARG A 4 1.69 48.75 -19.71
C ARG A 4 0.25 48.93 -19.23
N SER A 5 -0.72 48.59 -20.06
CA SER A 5 -2.13 48.72 -19.70
C SER A 5 -2.41 47.86 -18.46
N ILE A 6 -3.39 48.25 -17.65
CA ILE A 6 -3.76 47.50 -16.45
C ILE A 6 -4.10 46.04 -16.82
N GLU A 7 -4.67 45.82 -18.01
CA GLU A 7 -4.98 44.50 -18.56
C GLU A 7 -3.72 43.65 -18.82
N GLU A 8 -2.66 44.22 -19.39
CA GLU A 8 -1.40 43.50 -19.59
C GLU A 8 -0.75 43.09 -18.27
N ARG A 9 -0.85 43.94 -17.25
CA ARG A 9 -0.36 43.62 -15.89
C ARG A 9 -1.21 42.54 -15.23
N LEU A 10 -2.53 42.59 -15.41
CA LEU A 10 -3.45 41.57 -14.91
C LEU A 10 -3.17 40.21 -15.56
N ALA A 11 -3.02 40.18 -16.88
CA ALA A 11 -2.66 38.98 -17.62
C ALA A 11 -1.30 38.40 -17.19
N GLN A 12 -0.32 39.26 -16.91
CA GLN A 12 0.99 38.83 -16.42
C GLN A 12 0.92 38.23 -15.01
N LEU A 13 0.13 38.81 -14.11
CA LEU A 13 -0.08 38.27 -12.76
C LEU A 13 -0.84 36.94 -12.80
N ASP A 14 -1.84 36.81 -13.66
CA ASP A 14 -2.58 35.55 -13.83
C ASP A 14 -1.70 34.44 -14.41
N ALA A 15 -0.83 34.77 -15.36
CA ALA A 15 0.15 33.81 -15.89
C ALA A 15 1.15 33.36 -14.80
N GLN A 16 1.60 34.27 -13.95
CA GLN A 16 2.47 33.93 -12.82
C GLN A 16 1.75 33.05 -11.79
N ARG A 17 0.49 33.38 -11.45
CA ARG A 17 -0.34 32.59 -10.54
C ARG A 17 -0.52 31.16 -11.04
N LYS A 18 -0.88 30.99 -12.33
CA LYS A 18 -1.03 29.67 -12.96
C LYS A 18 0.26 28.86 -12.91
N THR A 19 1.40 29.50 -13.15
CA THR A 19 2.71 28.86 -13.09
C THR A 19 3.05 28.37 -11.67
N LEU A 20 2.79 29.22 -10.66
CA LEU A 20 3.01 28.86 -9.26
C LEU A 20 2.08 27.73 -8.80
N GLN A 21 0.80 27.77 -9.17
CA GLN A 21 -0.14 26.66 -8.91
C GLN A 21 0.30 25.36 -9.58
N ALA A 22 0.75 25.41 -10.83
CA ALA A 22 1.26 24.23 -11.52
C ALA A 22 2.54 23.67 -10.89
N ARG A 23 3.37 24.52 -10.26
CA ARG A 23 4.54 24.07 -9.49
C ARG A 23 4.14 23.46 -8.16
N LEU A 24 3.18 24.07 -7.46
CA LEU A 24 2.65 23.54 -6.19
C LEU A 24 2.02 22.17 -6.39
N GLY A 25 1.13 22.01 -7.39
CA GLY A 25 0.50 20.72 -7.69
C GLY A 25 1.48 19.65 -8.18
N ARG A 26 2.65 20.03 -8.71
CA ARG A 26 3.75 19.07 -8.98
C ARG A 26 4.43 18.63 -7.68
N GLN A 27 4.71 19.57 -6.78
CA GLN A 27 5.31 19.28 -5.48
C GLN A 27 4.41 18.40 -4.61
N GLU A 28 3.11 18.67 -4.59
CA GLU A 28 2.13 17.89 -3.84
C GLU A 28 2.07 16.45 -4.32
N ARG A 29 2.01 16.22 -5.64
CA ARG A 29 2.06 14.85 -6.21
C ARG A 29 3.38 14.15 -5.93
N ALA A 30 4.51 14.86 -5.99
CA ALA A 30 5.82 14.30 -5.65
C ALA A 30 5.88 13.89 -4.17
N ASN A 31 5.38 14.75 -3.26
CA ASN A 31 5.32 14.47 -1.83
C ASN A 31 4.35 13.32 -1.51
N ASP A 32 3.19 13.27 -2.16
CA ASP A 32 2.21 12.19 -1.99
C ASP A 32 2.78 10.85 -2.46
N THR A 33 3.44 10.83 -3.63
CA THR A 33 4.14 9.62 -4.12
C THR A 33 5.21 9.19 -3.12
N ARG A 34 6.04 10.13 -2.64
CA ARG A 34 7.09 9.83 -1.66
C ARG A 34 6.52 9.29 -0.35
N ARG A 35 5.43 9.88 0.16
CA ARG A 35 4.76 9.42 1.38
C ARG A 35 4.25 7.98 1.23
N LYS A 36 3.58 7.68 0.12
CA LYS A 36 3.07 6.34 -0.18
C LYS A 36 4.18 5.30 -0.27
N VAL A 37 5.27 5.63 -0.98
CA VAL A 37 6.43 4.75 -1.12
C VAL A 37 7.11 4.49 0.22
N LEU A 38 7.34 5.54 1.03
CA LEU A 38 7.99 5.39 2.34
C LEU A 38 7.15 4.55 3.30
N LEU A 39 5.83 4.76 3.32
CA LEU A 39 4.92 3.97 4.14
C LEU A 39 4.94 2.49 3.72
N GLY A 40 4.90 2.23 2.41
CA GLY A 40 5.00 0.86 1.88
C GLY A 40 6.32 0.19 2.25
N ALA A 41 7.45 0.89 2.05
CA ALA A 41 8.77 0.38 2.41
C ALA A 41 8.88 0.05 3.91
N LEU A 42 8.34 0.90 4.79
CA LEU A 42 8.31 0.66 6.23
C LEU A 42 7.52 -0.60 6.58
N VAL A 43 6.34 -0.78 5.99
CA VAL A 43 5.49 -1.95 6.24
C VAL A 43 6.19 -3.23 5.78
N LEU A 44 6.80 -3.24 4.60
CA LEU A 44 7.56 -4.39 4.08
C LEU A 44 8.74 -4.72 4.99
N GLN A 45 9.55 -3.71 5.37
CA GLN A 45 10.67 -3.90 6.29
C GLN A 45 10.20 -4.45 7.65
N ARG A 46 9.04 -3.99 8.14
CA ARG A 46 8.47 -4.46 9.41
C ARG A 46 8.04 -5.92 9.33
N LEU A 47 7.49 -6.37 8.21
CA LEU A 47 7.16 -7.78 8.00
C LEU A 47 8.41 -8.68 7.97
N GLU A 48 9.54 -8.17 7.47
CA GLU A 48 10.78 -8.94 7.33
C GLU A 48 11.65 -8.94 8.60
N THR A 49 11.73 -7.82 9.32
CA THR A 49 12.77 -7.59 10.35
C THR A 49 12.22 -7.55 11.78
N SER A 50 10.89 -7.49 11.96
CA SER A 50 10.33 -7.25 13.30
C SER A 50 10.46 -8.47 14.22
N LYS A 51 10.95 -8.24 15.44
CA LYS A 51 11.06 -9.26 16.51
C LYS A 51 9.72 -9.59 17.18
N ASP A 52 8.68 -8.83 16.89
CA ASP A 52 7.33 -9.01 17.41
C ASP A 52 6.50 -9.83 16.40
N ALA A 53 6.51 -11.15 16.58
CA ALA A 53 5.84 -12.10 15.70
C ALA A 53 4.32 -11.91 15.68
N GLU A 54 3.68 -11.66 16.84
CA GLU A 54 2.23 -11.45 16.89
C GLU A 54 1.79 -10.21 16.12
N PHE A 55 2.55 -9.11 16.22
CA PHE A 55 2.26 -7.91 15.46
C PHE A 55 2.41 -8.14 13.95
N VAL A 56 3.46 -8.85 13.53
CA VAL A 56 3.70 -9.20 12.13
C VAL A 56 2.58 -10.08 11.58
N ASP A 57 2.12 -11.07 12.35
CA ASP A 57 1.04 -11.97 11.94
C ASP A 57 -0.29 -11.23 11.83
N ARG A 58 -0.63 -10.38 12.82
CA ARG A 58 -1.82 -9.51 12.74
C ARG A 58 -1.77 -8.58 11.53
N LEU A 59 -0.61 -7.97 11.27
CA LEU A 59 -0.41 -7.08 10.13
C LEU A 59 -0.52 -7.83 8.79
N ARG A 60 0.06 -9.02 8.69
CA ARG A 60 -0.02 -9.89 7.51
C ARG A 60 -1.46 -10.35 7.24
N ALA A 61 -2.19 -10.74 8.28
CA ALA A 61 -3.60 -11.11 8.17
C ALA A 61 -4.47 -9.93 7.70
N TRP A 62 -4.23 -8.73 8.25
CA TRP A 62 -4.92 -7.52 7.80
C TRP A 62 -4.58 -7.20 6.33
N LEU A 63 -3.30 -7.25 5.94
CA LEU A 63 -2.86 -7.01 4.57
C LEU A 63 -3.49 -8.00 3.58
N LYS A 64 -3.56 -9.29 3.91
CA LYS A 64 -4.22 -10.32 3.08
C LYS A 64 -5.68 -9.99 2.77
N ARG A 65 -6.39 -9.35 3.69
CA ARG A 65 -7.80 -8.96 3.51
C ARG A 65 -7.95 -7.67 2.71
N GLU A 66 -7.12 -6.65 2.98
CA GLU A 66 -7.29 -5.31 2.41
C GLU A 66 -6.55 -5.12 1.07
N LEU A 67 -5.38 -5.74 0.86
CA LEU A 67 -4.60 -5.61 -0.39
C LEU A 67 -5.39 -6.01 -1.63
N PRO A 68 -6.14 -7.14 -1.68
CA PRO A 68 -6.90 -7.51 -2.86
C PRO A 68 -7.97 -6.48 -3.25
N GLY A 69 -8.56 -5.78 -2.26
CA GLY A 69 -9.52 -4.70 -2.46
C GLY A 69 -8.87 -3.37 -2.86
N PHE A 70 -7.66 -3.10 -2.37
CA PHE A 70 -6.89 -1.90 -2.73
C PHE A 70 -6.25 -2.00 -4.12
N LEU A 71 -5.80 -3.18 -4.52
CA LEU A 71 -5.16 -3.44 -5.81
C LEU A 71 -6.21 -3.63 -6.90
N THR A 72 -6.46 -2.55 -7.64
CA THR A 72 -7.40 -2.51 -8.77
C THR A 72 -6.82 -3.07 -10.06
N ARG A 73 -5.48 -3.08 -10.21
CA ARG A 73 -4.79 -3.59 -11.40
C ARG A 73 -4.20 -4.97 -11.13
N GLU A 74 -4.38 -5.88 -12.09
CA GLU A 74 -3.90 -7.26 -12.00
C GLU A 74 -2.36 -7.34 -11.96
N GLY A 75 -1.67 -6.46 -12.70
CA GLY A 75 -0.21 -6.35 -12.64
C GLY A 75 0.30 -5.99 -11.25
N ASP A 76 -0.42 -5.16 -10.49
CA ASP A 76 0.01 -4.80 -9.14
C ASP A 76 -0.19 -5.97 -8.16
N ARG A 77 -1.19 -6.84 -8.41
CA ARG A 77 -1.42 -8.06 -7.60
C ARG A 77 -0.27 -9.05 -7.74
N THR A 78 0.34 -9.15 -8.91
CA THR A 78 1.49 -10.05 -9.14
C THR A 78 2.76 -9.63 -8.39
N LEU A 79 2.84 -8.39 -7.90
CA LEU A 79 3.98 -7.90 -7.12
C LEU A 79 3.96 -8.38 -5.67
N PHE A 80 2.82 -8.87 -5.17
CA PHE A 80 2.64 -9.25 -3.77
C PHE A 80 2.16 -10.70 -3.58
N PRO A 81 2.80 -11.70 -4.21
CA PRO A 81 2.32 -13.09 -4.16
C PRO A 81 2.33 -13.65 -2.72
N GLU A 82 3.36 -13.33 -1.93
CA GLU A 82 3.49 -13.78 -0.53
C GLU A 82 2.45 -13.17 0.44
N LEU A 83 1.82 -12.07 0.02
CA LEU A 83 0.82 -11.34 0.81
C LEU A 83 -0.61 -11.58 0.31
N ILE A 84 -0.80 -12.15 -0.88
CA ILE A 84 -2.12 -12.37 -1.49
C ILE A 84 -2.42 -13.87 -1.61
N ALA A 85 -1.42 -14.69 -1.92
CA ALA A 85 -1.57 -16.13 -1.79
C ALA A 85 -1.53 -16.49 -0.29
N LEU A 86 -2.38 -17.44 0.11
CA LEU A 86 -2.11 -18.25 1.31
C LEU A 86 -0.64 -18.70 1.21
N SER A 87 0.16 -18.43 2.24
CA SER A 87 1.54 -18.93 2.25
C SER A 87 1.48 -20.44 2.04
N ALA A 88 2.50 -21.04 1.43
CA ALA A 88 2.52 -22.49 1.20
C ALA A 88 2.25 -23.27 2.50
N ASP A 89 2.72 -22.74 3.64
CA ASP A 89 2.48 -23.26 4.98
C ASP A 89 1.01 -23.17 5.41
N GLU A 90 0.31 -22.08 5.10
CA GLU A 90 -1.13 -21.94 5.38
C GLU A 90 -1.97 -22.79 4.43
N LYS A 91 -1.58 -22.93 3.15
CA LYS A 91 -2.24 -23.87 2.23
C LYS A 91 -2.11 -25.31 2.73
N ALA A 92 -0.93 -25.67 3.26
CA ALA A 92 -0.69 -26.97 3.86
C ALA A 92 -1.51 -27.16 5.15
N ALA A 93 -1.62 -26.15 6.00
CA ALA A 93 -2.42 -26.19 7.23
C ALA A 93 -3.94 -26.27 6.95
N VAL A 94 -4.44 -25.52 5.97
CA VAL A 94 -5.84 -25.56 5.54
C VAL A 94 -6.15 -26.89 4.85
N ALA A 95 -5.22 -27.43 4.04
CA ALA A 95 -5.36 -28.76 3.47
C ALA A 95 -5.36 -29.86 4.55
N PHE A 96 -4.54 -29.72 5.60
CA PHE A 96 -4.53 -30.64 6.74
C PHE A 96 -5.82 -30.57 7.57
N GLN A 97 -6.40 -29.39 7.77
CA GLN A 97 -7.71 -29.24 8.42
C GLN A 97 -8.87 -29.75 7.56
N ALA A 98 -8.82 -29.51 6.23
CA ALA A 98 -9.83 -30.00 5.28
C ALA A 98 -9.75 -31.53 5.07
N ALA A 99 -8.58 -32.14 5.25
CA ALA A 99 -8.37 -33.59 5.16
C ALA A 99 -8.81 -34.37 6.41
N GLY A 100 -9.43 -33.71 7.39
CA GLY A 100 -10.03 -34.36 8.55
C GLY A 100 -9.11 -34.36 9.77
N GLY A 101 -9.17 -33.29 10.55
CA GLY A 101 -8.80 -33.33 11.97
C GLY A 101 -9.77 -34.23 12.74
N SER A 102 -9.57 -35.55 12.68
CA SER A 102 -10.10 -36.52 13.64
C SER A 102 -8.92 -37.30 14.21
N ALA A 103 -8.13 -36.63 15.05
CA ALA A 103 -7.30 -37.33 16.02
C ALA A 103 -8.17 -37.54 17.26
N ALA A 104 -8.70 -38.76 17.33
CA ALA A 104 -9.50 -39.33 18.39
C ALA A 104 -9.13 -38.82 19.80
N ALA A 105 -10.11 -38.21 20.47
CA ALA A 105 -10.24 -38.33 21.91
C ALA A 105 -10.72 -39.76 22.20
N GLY A 106 -9.79 -40.66 22.44
CA GLY A 106 -10.06 -42.09 22.65
C GLY A 106 -9.00 -42.73 23.52
N GLU A 107 -9.38 -42.92 24.79
CA GLU A 107 -9.08 -44.10 25.60
C GLU A 107 -7.65 -44.27 26.19
N ARG A 108 -7.62 -44.26 27.54
CA ARG A 108 -6.93 -45.19 28.46
C ARG A 108 -7.22 -44.65 29.88
N ALA A 109 -8.20 -45.20 30.60
CA ALA A 109 -8.14 -46.47 31.35
C ALA A 109 -6.97 -46.48 32.34
#